data_AF-A0A382QCS2-F1
#
_entry.id   AF-A0A382QCS2-F1
#
_cell.length_a   1.000
_cell.length_b   1.000
_cell.length_c   1.000
_cell.angle_alpha   90.00
_cell.angle_beta   90.00
_cell.angle_gamma   90.00
#
_symmetry.space_group_name_H-M   'P 1'
#
loop_
_entity.id
_entity.type
_entity.pdbx_description
1 polymer ?
#
loop_
_entity_poly.entity_id
_entity_poly.type
_entity_poly.pdbx_seq_one_letter_code
_entity_poly.pdbx_strand_id
1 'polypeptide(L)' 'MHSIDFRSDTKTLPTPEMREAIRLADLGDDVGGEDPSVN' A
#
# COMPACT_ATOMS: atom_id res chain seq x y z
N MET A 1 -7.76 5.37 -23.41
CA MET A 1 -8.44 6.61 -22.96
C MET A 1 -8.31 6.70 -21.46
N HIS A 2 -7.90 7.84 -20.91
CA HIS A 2 -8.02 8.10 -19.47
C HIS A 2 -9.47 8.51 -19.22
N SER A 3 -10.28 7.61 -18.63
CA SER A 3 -11.63 7.93 -18.20
C SER A 3 -11.58 8.65 -16.85
N ILE A 4 -12.19 9.81 -16.75
CA ILE A 4 -12.34 10.50 -15.47
C ILE A 4 -13.48 9.83 -14.70
N ASP A 5 -13.16 9.20 -13.57
CA ASP A 5 -14.11 8.43 -12.75
C ASP A 5 -14.42 9.18 -11.45
N PHE A 6 -15.67 9.63 -11.29
CA PHE A 6 -16.15 10.38 -10.12
C PHE A 6 -17.01 9.52 -9.17
N ARG A 7 -17.09 8.20 -9.38
CA ARG A 7 -18.03 7.35 -8.63
C ARG A 7 -17.60 7.10 -7.19
N SER A 8 -16.29 7.00 -6.95
CA SER A 8 -15.71 6.74 -5.63
C SER A 8 -14.21 7.01 -5.65
N ASP A 9 -13.70 7.44 -4.50
CA ASP A 9 -12.30 7.56 -4.13
C ASP A 9 -11.59 6.20 -3.97
N THR A 10 -12.29 5.12 -3.61
CA THR A 10 -11.72 3.77 -3.47
C THR A 10 -11.05 3.22 -4.74
N LYS A 11 -11.25 3.88 -5.89
CA LYS A 11 -10.63 3.53 -7.17
C LYS A 11 -9.24 4.12 -7.38
N THR A 12 -8.73 4.93 -6.45
CA THR A 12 -7.36 5.42 -6.52
C THR A 12 -6.38 4.25 -6.58
N LEU A 13 -5.42 4.34 -7.48
CA LEU A 13 -4.33 3.38 -7.59
C LEU A 13 -3.09 3.93 -6.85
N PRO A 14 -2.23 3.06 -6.29
CA PRO A 14 -1.02 3.51 -5.61
C PRO A 14 -0.08 4.22 -6.59
N THR A 15 0.54 5.31 -6.12
CA THR A 15 1.55 6.04 -6.89
C THR A 15 2.81 5.18 -7.08
N PRO A 16 3.72 5.53 -8.01
CA PRO A 16 5.01 4.84 -8.13
C PRO A 16 5.80 4.80 -6.81
N GLU A 17 5.80 5.90 -6.05
CA GLU A 17 6.49 6.00 -4.76
C GLU A 17 5.86 5.08 -3.71
N MET A 18 4.53 5.01 -3.66
CA MET A 18 3.83 4.07 -2.78
C MET A 18 4.17 2.62 -3.13
N ARG A 19 4.22 2.29 -4.42
CA ARG A 19 4.61 0.94 -4.87
C ARG A 19 6.03 0.58 -4.48
N GLU A 20 6.95 1.54 -4.60
CA GLU A 20 8.35 1.32 -4.21
C GLU A 20 8.51 1.16 -2.70
N ALA A 21 7.79 1.97 -1.91
CA ALA A 21 7.76 1.83 -0.46
C ALA A 21 7.24 0.45 -0.02
N ILE A 22 6.14 -0.02 -0.63
CA ILE A 22 5.60 -1.37 -0.37
C ILE A 22 6.63 -2.45 -0.74
N ARG A 23 7.32 -2.30 -1.88
CA ARG A 23 8.32 -3.27 -2.35
C ARG A 23 9.54 -3.36 -1.42
N LEU A 24 9.90 -2.25 -0.79
CA LEU A 24 11.07 -2.14 0.08
C LEU A 24 10.75 -2.30 1.56
N ALA A 25 9.48 -2.42 1.95
CA ALA A 25 9.08 -2.54 3.34
C ALA A 25 9.65 -3.83 3.94
N ASP A 26 10.25 -3.70 5.12
CA ASP A 26 10.61 -4.83 5.96
C ASP A 26 9.32 -5.51 6.45
N LEU A 27 9.27 -6.85 6.38
CA LEU A 27 8.10 -7.66 6.71
C LEU A 27 8.41 -8.59 7.89
N GLY A 28 7.37 -9.02 8.59
CA GLY A 28 7.45 -10.10 9.56
C GLY A 28 6.08 -10.73 9.85
N ASP A 29 6.04 -11.68 10.77
CA ASP A 29 4.77 -12.21 11.29
C ASP A 29 4.10 -11.17 12.19
N ASP A 30 2.92 -10.70 11.77
CA ASP A 30 2.10 -9.73 12.50
C ASP A 30 1.65 -10.27 13.87
N VAL A 31 1.18 -11.52 13.94
CA VAL A 31 0.72 -12.14 15.19
C VAL A 31 1.91 -12.51 16.07
N GLY A 32 3.02 -12.91 15.45
CA GLY A 32 4.29 -13.20 16.12
C GLY A 32 5.02 -11.96 16.65
N GLY A 33 4.62 -10.75 16.24
CA GLY A 33 5.29 -9.49 16.61
C GLY A 33 6.65 -9.29 15.93
N GLU A 34 6.89 -9.96 14.80
CA GLU A 34 8.13 -9.85 14.04
C GLU A 34 8.04 -8.77 12.95
N ASP A 35 6.83 -8.36 12.58
CA ASP A 35 6.65 -7.21 11.70
C ASP A 35 7.07 -5.92 12.44
N PRO A 36 7.99 -5.12 11.89
CA PRO A 36 8.53 -3.94 12.58
C PRO A 36 7.51 -2.83 12.81
N SER A 37 6.32 -2.91 12.20
CA SER A 37 5.21 -2.00 12.46
C SER A 37 4.34 -2.40 13.67
N VAL A 38 4.57 -3.58 14.24
CA VAL A 38 3.90 -4.08 15.45
C VAL A 38 4.64 -3.56 16.70
N ASN A 39 3.87 -3.17 17.73
CA ASN A 39 4.35 -2.46 18.94
C ASN A 39 5.10 -3.35 19.94
#